data_AF-A0A2D4IQN7-F1
#
_entry.id   AF-A0A2D4IQN7-F1
#
_cell.length_a   1.000
_cell.length_b   1.000
_cell.length_c   1.000
_cell.angle_alpha   90.00
_cell.angle_beta   90.00
_cell.angle_gamma   90.00
#
_symmetry.space_group_name_H-M   'P 1'
#
loop_
_entity.id
_entity.type
_entity.pdbx_description
1 polymer ?
#
loop_
_entity_poly.entity_id
_entity_poly.type
_entity_poly.pdbx_seq_one_letter_code
_entity_poly.pdbx_strand_id
1 'polypeptide(L)'
;AALFRVTRSLLHRDAREDPLEGRAEDFGQFLYDKIARIREGFNFNEEGPAEGVRAGLEIVIWAEFDPVTLEDVDRLLGGLRATTCVLDPCPSWMVLAAREVTRGWIQSIVNASLGEGVFPATLKETVVRPLLKKP
;
A
#
# COMPACT_ATOMS: atom_id res chain seq x y z
N ALA A 1 31.25 37.50 26.10
CA ALA A 1 30.15 38.24 25.43
C ALA A 1 29.44 37.45 24.31
N ALA A 2 30.10 36.48 23.63
CA ALA A 2 29.46 35.67 22.58
C ALA A 2 28.41 34.66 23.10
N LEU A 3 28.66 34.03 24.25
CA LEU A 3 27.79 33.01 24.84
C LEU A 3 26.36 33.53 25.13
N PHE A 4 26.25 34.78 25.57
CA PHE A 4 24.96 35.43 25.86
C PHE A 4 24.18 35.86 24.61
N ARG A 5 24.85 36.04 23.46
CA ARG A 5 24.16 36.28 22.17
C ARG A 5 23.55 34.99 21.62
N VAL A 6 24.27 33.87 21.76
CA VAL A 6 23.80 32.57 21.28
C VAL A 6 22.59 32.09 22.09
N THR A 7 22.63 32.22 23.42
CA THR A 7 21.47 31.88 24.27
C THR A 7 20.27 32.78 24.00
N ARG A 8 20.47 34.07 23.76
CA ARG A 8 19.37 34.99 23.42
C ARG A 8 18.75 34.72 22.05
N SER A 9 19.55 34.25 21.07
CA SER A 9 19.08 33.81 19.76
C SER A 9 18.22 32.53 19.84
N LEU A 10 18.62 31.59 20.70
CA LEU A 10 17.90 30.32 20.87
C LEU A 10 16.61 30.46 21.71
N LEU A 11 16.53 31.48 22.58
CA LEU A 11 15.42 31.66 23.52
C LEU A 11 14.37 32.68 23.07
N HIS A 12 14.64 33.49 22.04
CA HIS A 12 13.66 34.42 21.49
C HIS A 12 12.71 33.70 20.52
N ARG A 13 11.58 33.29 21.07
CA ARG A 13 10.44 32.67 20.35
C ARG A 13 9.53 33.70 19.67
N ASP A 14 9.75 35.00 19.87
CA ASP A 14 8.81 36.07 19.50
C ASP A 14 8.99 36.64 18.07
N ALA A 15 9.55 35.87 17.14
CA ALA A 15 9.53 36.21 15.71
C ALA A 15 9.68 34.98 14.79
N ARG A 16 9.27 33.80 15.27
CA ARG A 16 9.01 32.68 14.37
C ARG A 16 7.50 32.50 14.33
N GLU A 17 6.84 33.30 13.49
CA GLU A 17 5.69 32.74 12.79
C GLU A 17 6.25 31.49 12.11
N ASP A 18 5.96 30.33 12.68
CA ASP A 18 6.35 29.08 12.05
C ASP A 18 5.43 28.96 10.84
N PRO A 19 5.91 29.00 9.58
CA PRO A 19 5.06 28.75 8.43
C PRO A 19 4.88 27.24 8.34
N LEU A 20 4.16 26.69 9.33
CA LEU A 20 3.64 25.33 9.31
C LEU A 20 2.28 25.28 8.62
N GLU A 21 1.60 26.44 8.48
CA GLU A 21 0.44 26.58 7.60
C GLU A 21 0.83 26.18 6.17
N GLY A 22 0.10 25.22 5.60
CA GLY A 22 0.26 24.77 4.22
C GLY A 22 1.08 23.50 4.05
N ARG A 23 1.92 23.07 5.01
CA ARG A 23 2.78 21.88 4.77
C ARG A 23 2.01 20.56 4.73
N ALA A 24 0.92 20.45 5.48
CA ALA A 24 0.07 19.26 5.46
C ALA A 24 -0.76 19.22 4.17
N GLU A 25 -1.24 20.37 3.73
CA GLU A 25 -1.96 20.58 2.48
C GLU A 25 -1.05 20.31 1.28
N ASP A 26 0.18 20.83 1.29
CA ASP A 26 1.21 20.59 0.28
C ASP A 26 1.59 19.10 0.19
N PHE A 27 1.72 18.44 1.35
CA PHE A 27 1.99 17.00 1.40
C PHE A 27 0.82 16.18 0.85
N GLY A 28 -0.41 16.56 1.18
CA GLY A 28 -1.62 15.96 0.62
C GLY A 28 -1.69 16.15 -0.90
N GLN A 29 -1.48 17.37 -1.37
CA GLN A 29 -1.47 17.72 -2.79
C GLN A 29 -0.41 16.93 -3.56
N PHE A 30 0.80 16.81 -3.00
CA PHE A 30 1.86 15.99 -3.59
C PHE A 30 1.43 14.53 -3.79
N LEU A 31 0.73 13.93 -2.83
CA LEU A 31 0.23 12.55 -2.96
C LEU A 31 -0.86 12.45 -4.03
N TYR A 32 -1.79 13.40 -4.07
CA TYR A 32 -2.83 13.45 -5.11
C TYR A 32 -2.21 13.58 -6.51
N ASP A 33 -1.28 14.51 -6.71
CA ASP A 33 -0.60 14.73 -7.98
C ASP A 33 0.19 13.50 -8.42
N LYS A 34 0.86 12.83 -7.47
CA LYS A 34 1.60 11.59 -7.76
C LYS A 34 0.66 10.48 -8.22
N ILE A 35 -0.51 10.32 -7.59
CA ILE A 35 -1.51 9.33 -8.00
C ILE A 35 -2.05 9.66 -9.41
N ALA A 36 -2.33 10.93 -9.69
CA ALA A 36 -2.80 11.37 -11.01
C ALA A 36 -1.78 11.05 -12.12
N ARG A 37 -0.51 11.39 -11.92
CA ARG A 37 0.58 11.09 -12.88
C ARG A 37 0.75 9.60 -13.14
N ILE A 38 0.64 8.77 -12.10
CA ILE A 38 0.71 7.32 -12.25
C ILE A 38 -0.45 6.83 -13.12
N ARG A 39 -1.68 7.33 -12.91
CA ARG A 39 -2.86 6.98 -13.73
C ARG A 39 -2.71 7.43 -15.17
N GLU A 40 -2.20 8.64 -15.41
CA GLU A 40 -1.90 9.13 -16.76
C GLU A 40 -0.84 8.25 -17.45
N GLY A 41 0.18 7.81 -16.72
CA GLY A 41 1.21 6.91 -17.23
C GLY A 41 0.70 5.49 -17.56
N PHE A 42 -0.50 5.12 -17.11
CA PHE A 42 -1.15 3.86 -17.49
C PHE A 42 -2.00 3.97 -18.76
N ASN A 43 -2.23 5.17 -19.30
CA ASN A 43 -2.82 5.34 -20.63
C ASN A 43 -1.75 5.02 -21.68
N PHE A 44 -1.46 3.75 -21.86
CA PHE A 44 -0.75 3.27 -23.03
C PHE A 44 -1.59 3.63 -24.26
N ASN A 45 -1.08 4.53 -25.10
CA ASN A 45 -1.61 4.72 -26.45
C ASN A 45 -1.65 3.34 -27.12
N GLU A 46 -2.85 2.86 -27.47
CA GLU A 46 -3.07 1.65 -28.28
C GLU A 46 -2.60 1.81 -29.74
N GLU A 47 -1.78 2.81 -30.05
CA GLU A 47 -1.28 3.08 -31.40
C GLU A 47 0.22 2.77 -31.47
N GLY A 48 0.54 1.48 -31.41
CA GLY A 48 1.79 0.97 -31.98
C GLY A 48 1.70 0.95 -33.51
N PRO A 49 2.81 1.14 -34.25
CA PRO A 49 2.78 1.19 -35.71
C PRO A 49 2.25 -0.14 -36.26
N ALA A 50 1.09 -0.05 -36.91
CA ALA A 50 0.46 -1.15 -37.63
C ALA A 50 1.31 -1.51 -38.86
N GLU A 51 2.36 -2.30 -38.69
CA GLU A 51 3.03 -2.96 -39.81
C GLU A 51 3.84 -4.19 -39.38
N GLY A 52 3.27 -5.37 -39.66
CA GLY A 52 4.02 -6.37 -40.39
C GLY A 52 4.88 -7.38 -39.63
N VAL A 53 4.39 -8.00 -38.55
CA VAL A 53 4.79 -9.40 -38.23
C VAL A 53 3.57 -10.14 -37.71
N ARG A 54 2.84 -10.81 -38.61
CA ARG A 54 1.91 -11.89 -38.22
C ARG A 54 2.72 -13.14 -37.85
N ALA A 55 3.55 -13.04 -36.81
CA ALA A 55 3.84 -14.20 -35.99
C ALA A 55 2.50 -14.54 -35.32
N GLY A 56 2.07 -15.80 -35.35
CA GLY A 56 0.80 -16.21 -34.77
C GLY A 56 0.66 -15.62 -33.38
N LEU A 57 -0.17 -14.58 -33.25
CA LEU A 57 -0.58 -14.07 -31.96
C LEU A 57 -1.47 -15.17 -31.42
N GLU A 58 -0.86 -16.09 -30.68
CA GLU A 58 -1.61 -16.97 -29.81
C GLU A 58 -2.32 -16.01 -28.85
N ILE A 59 -3.61 -15.78 -29.12
CA ILE A 59 -4.45 -15.00 -28.22
C ILE A 59 -4.55 -15.85 -26.97
N VAL A 60 -3.69 -15.56 -25.99
CA VAL A 60 -3.74 -16.20 -24.68
C VAL A 60 -5.00 -15.67 -24.00
N ILE A 61 -6.09 -16.40 -24.15
CA ILE A 61 -7.33 -16.15 -23.41
C ILE A 61 -7.07 -16.65 -21.99
N TRP A 62 -6.76 -15.72 -21.11
CA TRP A 62 -6.63 -16.02 -19.70
C TRP A 62 -8.02 -16.00 -19.05
N ALA A 63 -8.56 -17.19 -18.80
CA ALA A 63 -9.94 -17.36 -18.33
C ALA A 63 -10.05 -17.54 -16.81
N GLU A 64 -9.02 -18.10 -16.18
CA GLU A 64 -9.04 -18.43 -14.76
C GLU A 64 -7.64 -18.33 -14.14
N PHE A 65 -7.63 -18.17 -12.82
CA PHE A 65 -6.41 -18.25 -12.02
C PHE A 65 -6.17 -19.69 -11.61
N ASP A 66 -4.90 -20.07 -11.52
CA ASP A 66 -4.54 -21.30 -10.82
C ASP A 66 -4.99 -21.21 -9.35
N PRO A 67 -5.61 -22.27 -8.81
CA PRO A 67 -6.06 -22.28 -7.43
C PRO A 67 -4.86 -22.20 -6.48
N VAL A 68 -4.95 -21.30 -5.51
CA VAL A 68 -3.96 -21.16 -4.44
C VAL A 68 -3.98 -22.40 -3.57
N THR A 69 -2.80 -22.98 -3.31
CA THR A 69 -2.63 -24.17 -2.46
C THR A 69 -2.47 -23.80 -0.98
N LEU A 70 -2.53 -24.78 -0.08
CA LEU A 70 -2.24 -24.55 1.34
C LEU A 70 -0.77 -24.20 1.54
N GLU A 71 0.13 -24.81 0.77
CA GLU A 71 1.56 -24.53 0.78
C GLU A 71 1.86 -23.09 0.36
N ASP A 72 1.12 -22.56 -0.62
CA ASP A 72 1.24 -21.16 -1.02
C ASP A 72 0.85 -20.22 0.13
N VAL A 73 -0.24 -20.53 0.83
CA VAL A 73 -0.69 -19.77 2.00
C VAL A 73 0.33 -19.85 3.14
N ASP A 74 0.85 -21.05 3.44
CA ASP A 74 1.84 -21.24 4.50
C ASP A 74 3.15 -20.47 4.19
N ARG A 75 3.60 -20.51 2.94
CA ARG A 75 4.75 -19.72 2.47
C ARG A 75 4.51 -18.23 2.64
N LEU A 76 3.30 -17.77 2.31
CA LEU A 76 2.92 -16.36 2.41
C LEU A 76 2.86 -15.91 3.88
N LEU A 77 2.17 -16.67 4.75
CA LEU A 77 2.09 -16.41 6.18
C LEU A 77 3.46 -16.44 6.86
N GLY A 78 4.37 -17.34 6.45
CA GLY A 78 5.73 -17.42 6.98
C GLY A 78 6.59 -16.18 6.69
N GLY A 79 6.27 -15.42 5.65
CA GLY A 79 6.99 -14.19 5.27
C GLY A 79 6.37 -12.89 5.78
N LEU A 80 5.18 -12.94 6.38
CA LEU A 80 4.45 -11.74 6.79
C LEU A 80 5.04 -11.11 8.06
N ARG A 81 5.06 -9.77 8.08
CA ARG A 81 5.21 -9.02 9.33
C ARG A 81 3.84 -8.98 10.02
N ALA A 82 3.84 -9.14 11.34
CA ALA A 82 2.63 -9.07 12.17
C ALA A 82 2.12 -7.62 12.35
N THR A 83 1.96 -6.86 11.26
CA THR A 83 1.40 -5.51 11.28
C THR A 83 -0.11 -5.60 11.33
N THR A 84 -0.74 -4.80 12.20
CA THR A 84 -2.20 -4.76 12.34
C THR A 84 -2.69 -3.31 12.33
N CYS A 85 -3.89 -3.11 11.81
CA CYS A 85 -4.62 -1.85 11.86
C CYS A 85 -5.92 -1.98 12.65
N VAL A 86 -6.54 -0.85 12.97
CA VAL A 86 -7.77 -0.81 13.79
C VAL A 86 -8.99 -1.40 13.08
N LEU A 87 -8.95 -1.53 11.75
CA LEU A 87 -10.01 -2.14 10.96
C LEU A 87 -9.85 -3.67 10.81
N ASP A 88 -8.72 -4.24 11.28
CA ASP A 88 -8.52 -5.67 11.15
C ASP A 88 -9.53 -6.42 12.04
N PRO A 89 -10.15 -7.51 11.56
CA PRO A 89 -11.08 -8.31 12.36
C PRO A 89 -10.43 -8.88 13.63
N CYS A 90 -9.12 -9.07 13.59
CA CYS A 90 -8.32 -9.48 14.74
C CYS A 90 -6.84 -9.11 14.52
N PRO A 91 -6.03 -9.12 15.60
CA PRO A 91 -4.61 -8.82 15.48
C PRO A 91 -3.88 -9.83 14.58
N SER A 92 -3.06 -9.33 13.66
CA SER A 92 -2.29 -10.18 12.71
C SER A 92 -1.38 -11.20 13.40
N TRP A 93 -0.83 -10.89 14.58
CA TRP A 93 -0.02 -11.85 15.34
C TRP A 93 -0.83 -13.09 15.72
N MET A 94 -2.13 -12.96 15.95
CA MET A 94 -3.01 -14.05 16.33
C MET A 94 -3.30 -14.96 15.14
N VAL A 95 -3.49 -14.37 13.95
CA VAL A 95 -3.60 -15.12 12.69
C VAL A 95 -2.34 -15.94 12.43
N LEU A 96 -1.16 -15.33 12.62
CA LEU A 96 0.12 -16.02 12.44
C LEU A 96 0.35 -17.12 13.49
N ALA A 97 -0.05 -16.89 14.74
CA ALA A 97 0.05 -17.90 15.80
C ALA A 97 -0.92 -19.08 15.57
N ALA A 98 -2.09 -18.81 15.01
CA ALA A 98 -3.12 -19.81 14.71
C ALA A 98 -3.08 -20.30 13.26
N ARG A 99 -1.94 -20.17 12.56
CA ARG A 99 -1.81 -20.43 11.12
C ARG A 99 -2.38 -21.77 10.67
N GLU A 100 -2.19 -22.82 11.46
CA GLU A 100 -2.64 -24.18 11.12
C GLU A 100 -4.17 -24.26 10.99
N VAL A 101 -4.87 -23.43 11.77
CA VAL A 101 -6.33 -23.32 11.78
C VAL A 101 -6.80 -22.30 10.75
N THR A 102 -6.09 -21.17 10.61
CA THR A 102 -6.53 -20.06 9.74
C THR A 102 -6.17 -20.26 8.26
N ARG A 103 -5.15 -21.04 7.92
CA ARG A 103 -4.66 -21.20 6.54
C ARG A 103 -5.74 -21.66 5.56
N GLY A 104 -6.59 -22.60 5.97
CA GLY A 104 -7.68 -23.09 5.11
C GLY A 104 -8.72 -22.01 4.82
N TRP A 105 -9.05 -21.19 5.82
CA TRP A 105 -10.01 -20.09 5.67
C TRP A 105 -9.45 -19.00 4.75
N ILE A 106 -8.16 -18.66 4.92
CA ILE A 106 -7.47 -17.70 4.06
C ILE A 106 -7.43 -18.21 2.62
N GLN A 107 -7.09 -19.48 2.42
CA GLN A 107 -7.09 -20.12 1.10
C GLN A 107 -8.48 -20.02 0.43
N SER A 108 -9.55 -20.35 1.17
CA SER A 108 -10.92 -20.26 0.65
C SER A 108 -11.31 -18.83 0.25
N ILE A 109 -10.98 -17.83 1.08
CA ILE A 109 -11.25 -16.42 0.78
C ILE A 109 -10.49 -15.97 -0.48
N VAL A 110 -9.22 -16.34 -0.60
CA VAL A 110 -8.39 -15.98 -1.75
C VAL A 110 -8.93 -16.63 -3.02
N ASN A 111 -9.17 -17.95 -3.02
CA ASN A 111 -9.67 -18.64 -4.21
C ASN A 111 -11.07 -18.18 -4.62
N ALA A 112 -11.96 -17.90 -3.66
CA ALA A 112 -13.26 -17.30 -3.96
C ALA A 112 -13.09 -15.91 -4.60
N SER A 113 -12.19 -15.08 -4.07
CA SER A 113 -11.94 -13.74 -4.62
C SER A 113 -11.38 -13.78 -6.04
N LEU A 114 -10.47 -14.72 -6.33
CA LEU A 114 -9.88 -14.91 -7.65
C LEU A 114 -10.89 -15.47 -8.66
N GLY A 115 -11.71 -16.43 -8.24
CA GLY A 115 -12.72 -17.05 -9.11
C GLY A 115 -13.92 -16.16 -9.41
N GLU A 116 -14.40 -15.39 -8.42
CA GLU A 116 -15.55 -14.49 -8.59
C GLU A 116 -15.15 -13.10 -9.10
N GLY A 117 -13.86 -12.76 -9.04
CA GLY A 117 -13.38 -11.40 -9.31
C GLY A 117 -13.83 -10.37 -8.27
N VAL A 118 -14.29 -10.82 -7.09
CA VAL A 118 -14.82 -9.97 -6.02
C VAL A 118 -13.99 -10.12 -4.76
N PHE A 119 -13.36 -9.03 -4.34
CA PHE A 119 -12.67 -8.98 -3.05
C PHE A 119 -13.61 -8.47 -1.93
N PRO A 120 -13.58 -9.05 -0.71
CA PRO A 120 -14.45 -8.64 0.40
C PRO A 120 -14.30 -7.16 0.75
N ALA A 121 -15.41 -6.42 0.78
CA ALA A 121 -15.40 -4.97 1.03
C ALA A 121 -14.77 -4.60 2.39
N THR A 122 -15.03 -5.41 3.41
CA THR A 122 -14.48 -5.21 4.77
C THR A 122 -12.96 -5.33 4.86
N LEU A 123 -12.31 -5.91 3.85
CA LEU A 123 -10.86 -6.08 3.81
C LEU A 123 -10.17 -5.11 2.84
N LYS A 124 -10.92 -4.24 2.14
CA LYS A 124 -10.39 -3.30 1.14
C LYS A 124 -9.69 -2.09 1.75
N GLU A 125 -10.00 -1.79 3.00
CA GLU A 125 -9.56 -0.58 3.69
C GLU A 125 -8.58 -0.92 4.81
N THR A 126 -7.59 -0.06 4.99
CA THR A 126 -6.64 -0.16 6.08
C THR A 126 -6.33 1.23 6.63
N VAL A 127 -6.10 1.32 7.94
CA VAL A 127 -5.75 2.58 8.61
C VAL A 127 -4.24 2.65 8.80
N VAL A 128 -3.60 3.58 8.10
CA VAL A 128 -2.17 3.86 8.23
C VAL A 128 -1.97 5.02 9.22
N ARG A 129 -1.14 4.80 10.24
CA ARG A 129 -0.74 5.84 11.21
C ARG A 129 0.74 6.19 11.00
N PRO A 130 1.06 7.36 10.42
CA PRO A 130 2.44 7.80 10.26
C PRO A 130 3.13 7.96 11.63
N LEU A 131 4.37 7.47 11.74
CA LEU A 131 5.19 7.69 12.93
C LEU A 131 6.16 8.85 12.67
N LEU A 132 6.16 9.84 13.56
CA LEU A 132 7.19 10.89 13.54
C LEU A 132 8.49 10.32 14.09
N LYS A 133 9.58 10.47 13.34
CA LYS A 133 10.92 10.12 13.82
C LYS A 133 11.32 11.10 14.92
N LYS A 134 11.87 10.60 16.02
CA LYS A 134 12.51 11.47 17.02
C LYS A 134 13.69 12.22 16.35
N PRO A 135 13.90 13.51 16.68
CA PRO A 135 14.99 14.30 16.11
C PRO A 135 16.36 13.73 16.48
#